data_AF-A0A849EDB8-F1
#
_entry.id   AF-A0A849EDB8-F1
#
_cell.length_a   1.000
_cell.length_b   1.000
_cell.length_c   1.000
_cell.angle_alpha   90.00
_cell.angle_beta   90.00
_cell.angle_gamma   90.00
#
_symmetry.space_group_name_H-M   'P 1'
#
loop_
_entity.id
_entity.type
_entity.pdbx_description
1 polymer ?
#
loop_
_entity_poly.entity_id
_entity_poly.type
_entity_poly.pdbx_seq_one_letter_code
_entity_poly.pdbx_strand_id
1 'polypeptide(L)'
;MVMLLMATVSVALSERVLTRLSQNQEAYLEGLASSYLDGVAASVSPSVLRRDNWEIYDALLRMKPQMAAIMPRETVITDANNIILASDTPETHPTLAQMGEMFRREFDGPQMRLDIGSKLAFQIRPISHNGEIIGKVYVVFDASSLLKERREVLIALLLTNALVTTLLAGIGFFVVRRMVRPLQILESHLQISASGGLQPISNDEFPKAGQEARRIFAAFNRLVSAEKDKEALVDRLTKEERLASLGRVASGMAHEINNPLGG
;
A
#
# COMPACT_ATOMS: atom_id res chain seq x y z
N MET A 1 -10.00 6.98 10.11
CA MET A 1 -10.70 6.70 8.85
C MET A 1 -9.78 6.85 7.63
N VAL A 2 -9.13 8.01 7.41
CA VAL A 2 -8.26 8.24 6.22
C VAL A 2 -7.07 7.28 6.12
N MET A 3 -6.36 7.00 7.22
CA MET A 3 -5.25 6.03 7.20
C MET A 3 -5.69 4.61 6.83
N LEU A 4 -6.89 4.22 7.28
CA LEU A 4 -7.45 2.90 7.02
C LEU A 4 -7.84 2.76 5.54
N LEU A 5 -8.41 3.83 4.97
CA LEU A 5 -8.77 3.92 3.55
C LEU A 5 -7.53 3.90 2.64
N MET A 6 -6.48 4.65 3.01
CA MET A 6 -5.18 4.65 2.33
C MET A 6 -4.50 3.28 2.38
N ALA A 7 -4.51 2.61 3.53
CA ALA A 7 -3.97 1.26 3.68
C ALA A 7 -4.72 0.25 2.81
N THR A 8 -6.06 0.30 2.77
CA THR A 8 -6.85 -0.59 1.90
C THR A 8 -6.59 -0.35 0.41
N VAL A 9 -6.48 0.91 -0.02
CA VAL A 9 -6.14 1.24 -1.42
C VAL A 9 -4.74 0.76 -1.77
N SER A 10 -3.78 0.91 -0.86
CA SER A 10 -2.41 0.45 -1.03
C SER A 10 -2.33 -1.07 -1.16
N VAL A 11 -3.03 -1.82 -0.30
CA VAL A 11 -3.10 -3.29 -0.37
C VAL A 11 -3.76 -3.73 -1.68
N ALA A 12 -4.90 -3.15 -2.06
CA ALA A 12 -5.60 -3.49 -3.29
C ALA A 12 -4.76 -3.20 -4.55
N LEU A 13 -4.01 -2.09 -4.56
CA LEU A 13 -3.12 -1.75 -5.67
C LEU A 13 -1.93 -2.71 -5.74
N SER A 14 -1.30 -3.02 -4.59
CA SER A 14 -0.21 -3.99 -4.51
C SER A 14 -0.65 -5.37 -4.99
N GLU A 15 -1.81 -5.85 -4.54
CA GLU A 15 -2.39 -7.11 -4.99
C GLU A 15 -2.60 -7.09 -6.51
N ARG A 16 -3.19 -6.02 -7.06
CA ARG A 16 -3.44 -5.90 -8.51
C ARG A 16 -2.16 -5.89 -9.34
N VAL A 17 -1.10 -5.23 -8.87
CA VAL A 17 0.21 -5.23 -9.53
C VAL A 17 0.85 -6.61 -9.49
N LEU A 18 0.82 -7.28 -8.33
CA LEU A 18 1.38 -8.62 -8.18
C LEU A 18 0.64 -9.64 -9.04
N THR A 19 -0.69 -9.59 -9.07
CA THR A 19 -1.51 -10.48 -9.90
C THR A 19 -1.22 -10.27 -11.39
N ARG A 20 -1.12 -9.00 -11.85
CA ARG A 20 -0.73 -8.71 -13.24
C ARG A 20 0.68 -9.16 -13.58
N LEU A 21 1.64 -8.97 -12.67
CA LEU A 21 3.00 -9.44 -12.85
C LEU A 21 3.03 -10.97 -12.97
N SER A 22 2.30 -11.67 -12.10
CA SER A 22 2.22 -13.13 -12.13
C SER A 22 1.62 -13.62 -13.44
N GLN A 23 0.49 -13.07 -13.87
CA GLN A 23 -0.19 -13.45 -15.11
C GLN A 23 0.69 -13.19 -16.35
N ASN A 24 1.34 -12.02 -16.42
CA ASN A 24 2.21 -11.68 -17.53
C ASN A 24 3.44 -12.59 -17.59
N GLN A 25 4.04 -12.89 -16.43
CA GLN A 25 5.18 -13.80 -16.37
C GLN A 25 4.77 -15.22 -16.74
N GLU A 26 3.67 -15.73 -16.22
CA GLU A 26 3.20 -17.09 -16.51
C GLU A 26 2.91 -17.27 -18.01
N ALA A 27 2.20 -16.33 -18.64
CA ALA A 27 1.95 -16.36 -20.07
C ALA A 27 3.23 -16.25 -20.92
N TYR A 28 4.17 -15.40 -20.50
CA TYR A 28 5.47 -15.26 -21.19
C TYR A 28 6.30 -16.55 -21.10
N LEU A 29 6.32 -17.18 -19.92
CA LEU A 29 7.03 -18.42 -19.69
C LEU A 29 6.41 -19.58 -20.46
N GLU A 30 5.09 -19.69 -20.44
CA GLU A 30 4.37 -20.69 -21.23
C GLU A 30 4.69 -20.54 -22.71
N GLY A 31 4.73 -19.31 -23.23
CA GLY A 31 5.10 -19.02 -24.61
C GLY A 31 6.54 -19.41 -24.95
N LEU A 32 7.53 -19.02 -24.13
CA LEU A 32 8.93 -19.38 -24.33
C LEU A 32 9.15 -20.88 -24.25
N ALA A 33 8.58 -21.50 -23.23
CA ALA A 33 8.74 -22.91 -22.95
C ALA A 33 8.03 -23.76 -24.02
N SER A 34 6.83 -23.36 -24.48
CA SER A 34 6.17 -23.98 -25.64
C SER A 34 7.01 -23.85 -26.90
N SER A 35 7.58 -22.67 -27.18
CA SER A 35 8.40 -22.47 -28.39
C SER A 35 9.66 -23.34 -28.37
N TYR A 36 10.31 -23.45 -27.21
CA TYR A 36 11.44 -24.35 -27.00
C TYR A 36 11.04 -25.81 -27.23
N LEU A 37 9.95 -26.26 -26.60
CA LEU A 37 9.45 -27.63 -26.72
C LEU A 37 8.99 -27.96 -28.13
N ASP A 38 8.40 -27.00 -28.86
CA ASP A 38 8.04 -27.17 -30.27
C ASP A 38 9.27 -27.36 -31.14
N GLY A 39 10.33 -26.57 -30.90
CA GLY A 39 11.63 -26.75 -31.57
C GLY A 39 12.23 -28.12 -31.27
N VAL A 40 12.21 -28.54 -30.00
CA VAL A 40 12.70 -29.87 -29.59
C VAL A 40 11.90 -30.98 -30.24
N ALA A 41 10.56 -30.94 -30.13
CA ALA A 41 9.67 -31.94 -30.68
C ALA A 41 9.83 -32.06 -32.21
N ALA A 42 9.94 -30.94 -32.93
CA ALA A 42 10.16 -30.93 -34.37
C ALA A 42 11.52 -31.54 -34.75
N SER A 43 12.58 -31.21 -34.01
CA SER A 43 13.93 -31.72 -34.30
C SER A 43 14.08 -33.20 -34.01
N VAL A 44 13.43 -33.73 -32.96
CA VAL A 44 13.56 -35.15 -32.58
C VAL A 44 12.50 -36.05 -33.22
N SER A 45 11.42 -35.49 -33.78
CA SER A 45 10.31 -36.26 -34.36
C SER A 45 10.76 -37.36 -35.35
N PRO A 46 11.67 -37.11 -36.32
CA PRO A 46 12.13 -38.16 -37.25
C PRO A 46 12.87 -39.30 -36.54
N SER A 47 13.69 -38.99 -35.53
CA SER A 47 14.49 -39.96 -34.79
C SER A 47 13.64 -40.73 -33.78
N VAL A 48 12.62 -40.10 -33.18
CA VAL A 48 11.60 -40.76 -32.35
C VAL A 48 10.81 -41.79 -33.16
N LEU A 49 10.43 -41.45 -34.40
CA LEU A 49 9.72 -42.38 -35.29
C LEU A 49 10.56 -43.64 -35.58
N ARG A 50 11.88 -43.47 -35.76
CA ARG A 50 12.83 -44.58 -35.96
C ARG A 50 13.27 -45.26 -34.67
N ARG A 51 12.91 -44.71 -33.50
CA ARG A 51 13.42 -45.12 -32.19
C ARG A 51 14.96 -45.13 -32.12
N ASP A 52 15.58 -44.14 -32.75
CA ASP A 52 17.03 -43.95 -32.72
C ASP A 52 17.42 -43.12 -31.49
N ASN A 53 17.67 -43.81 -30.38
CA ASN A 53 17.97 -43.19 -29.09
C ASN A 53 19.22 -42.29 -29.15
N TRP A 54 20.20 -42.63 -29.99
CA TRP A 54 21.44 -41.85 -30.10
C TRP A 54 21.20 -40.51 -30.81
N GLU A 55 20.47 -40.52 -31.94
CA GLU A 55 20.12 -39.28 -32.62
C GLU A 55 19.22 -38.38 -31.77
N ILE A 56 18.28 -38.96 -31.00
CA ILE A 56 17.42 -38.19 -30.09
C ILE A 56 18.29 -37.53 -29.00
N TYR A 57 19.23 -38.26 -28.42
CA TYR A 57 20.15 -37.73 -27.41
C TYR A 57 21.04 -36.61 -27.98
N ASP A 58 21.62 -36.82 -29.16
CA ASP A 58 22.47 -35.83 -29.84
C ASP A 58 21.69 -34.55 -30.20
N ALA A 59 20.47 -34.69 -30.72
CA ALA A 59 19.58 -33.55 -30.97
C ALA A 59 19.26 -32.79 -29.67
N LEU A 60 18.92 -33.50 -28.60
CA LEU A 60 18.63 -32.92 -27.30
C LEU A 60 19.84 -32.15 -26.73
N LEU A 61 21.06 -32.70 -26.87
CA LEU A 61 22.28 -32.05 -26.38
C LEU A 61 22.59 -30.76 -27.15
N ARG A 62 22.36 -30.74 -28.46
CA ARG A 62 22.55 -29.55 -29.31
C ARG A 62 21.52 -28.44 -29.05
N MET A 63 20.33 -28.80 -28.61
CA MET A 63 19.25 -27.84 -28.36
C MET A 63 19.27 -27.25 -26.97
N LYS A 64 20.20 -27.64 -26.08
CA LYS A 64 20.33 -27.01 -24.77
C LYS A 64 20.60 -25.51 -24.94
N PRO A 65 19.70 -24.62 -24.47
CA PRO A 65 19.86 -23.19 -24.65
C PRO A 65 21.05 -22.71 -23.81
N GLN A 66 21.96 -21.96 -24.44
CA GLN A 66 23.13 -21.38 -23.76
C GLN A 66 22.76 -20.14 -22.92
N MET A 67 21.75 -19.39 -23.36
CA MET A 67 21.16 -18.29 -22.61
C MET A 67 19.65 -18.31 -22.82
N ALA A 68 18.89 -18.52 -21.75
CA ALA A 68 17.44 -18.46 -21.75
C ALA A 68 16.95 -17.79 -20.46
N ALA A 69 15.76 -17.19 -20.51
CA ALA A 69 15.10 -16.62 -19.34
C ALA A 69 14.78 -17.70 -18.28
N ILE A 70 14.58 -18.95 -18.73
CA ILE A 70 14.43 -20.15 -17.92
C ILE A 70 15.36 -21.23 -18.45
N MET A 71 16.17 -21.81 -17.57
CA MET A 71 17.07 -22.89 -17.93
C MET A 71 16.35 -24.23 -17.76
N PRO A 72 16.29 -25.08 -18.80
CA PRO A 72 15.85 -26.46 -18.64
C PRO A 72 16.87 -27.18 -17.74
N ARG A 73 16.39 -27.68 -16.61
CA ARG A 73 17.16 -28.45 -15.63
C ARG A 73 17.19 -29.92 -16.00
N GLU A 74 16.06 -30.46 -16.47
CA GLU A 74 15.92 -31.84 -16.93
C GLU A 74 15.03 -31.87 -18.17
N THR A 75 15.41 -32.67 -19.17
CA THR A 75 14.64 -32.93 -20.39
C THR A 75 14.61 -34.42 -20.66
N VAL A 76 13.42 -34.99 -20.72
CA VAL A 76 13.19 -36.42 -20.95
C VAL A 76 12.27 -36.60 -22.15
N ILE A 77 12.68 -37.45 -23.09
CA ILE A 77 11.90 -37.79 -24.28
C ILE A 77 11.46 -39.25 -24.15
N THR A 78 10.19 -39.48 -24.43
CA THR A 78 9.58 -40.82 -24.36
C THR A 78 8.84 -41.21 -25.62
N ASP A 79 8.58 -42.49 -25.79
CA ASP A 79 7.62 -43.02 -26.76
C ASP A 79 6.15 -42.87 -26.29
N ALA A 80 5.20 -43.32 -27.10
CA ALA A 80 3.78 -43.31 -26.76
C ALA A 80 3.42 -44.08 -25.47
N ASN A 81 4.24 -45.08 -25.07
CA ASN A 81 4.05 -45.91 -23.88
C ASN A 81 4.77 -45.35 -22.64
N ASN A 82 5.36 -44.16 -22.74
CA ASN A 82 6.19 -43.52 -21.71
C ASN A 82 7.49 -44.30 -21.39
N ILE A 83 8.03 -45.03 -22.36
CA ILE A 83 9.39 -45.58 -22.30
C ILE A 83 10.36 -44.46 -22.66
N ILE A 84 11.39 -44.26 -21.85
CA ILE A 84 12.39 -43.21 -22.05
C ILE A 84 13.24 -43.55 -23.27
N LEU A 85 13.23 -42.70 -24.30
CA LEU A 85 14.05 -42.85 -25.51
C LEU A 85 15.38 -42.10 -25.39
N ALA A 86 15.37 -40.95 -24.69
CA ALA A 86 16.58 -40.21 -24.34
C ALA A 86 16.29 -39.30 -23.14
N SER A 87 17.32 -39.02 -22.36
CA SER A 87 17.31 -38.04 -21.28
C SER A 87 18.60 -37.24 -21.30
N ASP A 88 18.52 -35.97 -20.93
CA ASP A 88 19.68 -35.12 -20.70
C ASP A 88 20.39 -35.40 -19.36
N THR A 89 19.73 -36.20 -18.53
CA THR A 89 20.14 -36.67 -17.20
C THR A 89 19.96 -38.19 -17.13
N PRO A 90 20.82 -38.97 -17.83
CA PRO A 90 20.66 -40.42 -17.94
C PRO A 90 20.91 -41.17 -16.62
N GLU A 91 21.59 -40.54 -15.65
CA GLU A 91 21.81 -41.11 -14.32
C GLU A 91 20.52 -41.24 -13.51
N THR A 92 19.60 -40.28 -13.65
CA THR A 92 18.31 -40.25 -12.96
C THR A 92 17.19 -40.87 -13.80
N HIS A 93 17.24 -40.70 -15.13
CA HIS A 93 16.26 -41.21 -16.08
C HIS A 93 16.96 -42.08 -17.14
N PRO A 94 17.19 -43.38 -16.86
CA PRO A 94 17.91 -44.26 -17.77
C PRO A 94 17.19 -44.46 -19.10
N THR A 95 17.95 -44.48 -20.19
CA THR A 95 17.44 -44.78 -21.52
C THR A 95 16.84 -46.19 -21.57
N LEU A 96 15.73 -46.35 -22.29
CA LEU A 96 14.91 -47.56 -22.41
C LEU A 96 14.23 -48.04 -21.12
N ALA A 97 14.32 -47.28 -20.01
CA ALA A 97 13.55 -47.57 -18.81
C ALA A 97 12.12 -47.04 -18.92
N GLN A 98 11.21 -47.66 -18.16
CA GLN A 98 9.87 -47.12 -17.95
C GLN A 98 9.96 -45.84 -17.12
N MET A 99 9.27 -44.78 -17.55
CA MET A 99 9.19 -43.55 -16.77
C MET A 99 8.56 -43.79 -15.39
N GLY A 100 9.21 -43.32 -14.33
CA GLY A 100 8.73 -43.47 -12.96
C GLY A 100 7.41 -42.73 -12.71
N GLU A 101 6.49 -43.37 -12.00
CA GLU A 101 5.15 -42.81 -11.75
C GLU A 101 5.16 -41.51 -10.94
N MET A 102 6.11 -41.35 -10.01
CA MET A 102 6.25 -40.12 -9.23
C MET A 102 6.60 -38.93 -10.12
N PHE A 103 7.58 -39.11 -11.01
CA PHE A 103 7.96 -38.07 -11.97
C PHE A 103 6.81 -37.75 -12.92
N ARG A 104 6.13 -38.77 -13.44
CA ARG A 104 4.99 -38.58 -14.37
C ARG A 104 3.87 -37.74 -13.74
N ARG A 105 3.57 -37.97 -12.45
CA ARG A 105 2.54 -37.22 -11.71
C ARG A 105 2.83 -35.72 -11.61
N GLU A 106 4.09 -35.30 -11.68
CA GLU A 106 4.44 -33.88 -11.67
C GLU A 106 3.95 -33.14 -12.94
N PHE A 107 3.65 -33.89 -14.01
CA PHE A 107 3.14 -33.41 -15.30
C PHE A 107 1.65 -33.69 -15.51
N ASP A 108 0.96 -34.27 -14.52
CA ASP A 108 -0.49 -34.45 -14.60
C ASP A 108 -1.19 -33.09 -14.38
N GLY A 109 -2.03 -32.68 -15.35
CA GLY A 109 -2.83 -31.45 -15.25
C GLY A 109 -2.60 -30.48 -16.42
N PRO A 110 -2.61 -29.15 -16.19
CA PRO A 110 -2.43 -28.16 -17.25
C PRO A 110 -1.06 -28.30 -17.94
N GLN A 111 -0.95 -27.82 -19.19
CA GLN A 111 0.25 -28.00 -20.02
C GLN A 111 1.53 -27.50 -19.35
N MET A 112 1.42 -26.50 -18.47
CA MET A 112 2.49 -25.98 -17.62
C MET A 112 2.03 -25.92 -16.17
N ARG A 113 2.88 -26.37 -15.24
CA ARG A 113 2.65 -26.26 -13.79
C ARG A 113 3.88 -25.65 -13.12
N LEU A 114 3.68 -24.55 -12.39
CA LEU A 114 4.72 -23.92 -11.59
C LEU A 114 4.57 -24.33 -10.12
N ASP A 115 5.59 -24.96 -9.55
CA ASP A 115 5.66 -25.25 -8.12
C ASP A 115 6.53 -24.21 -7.41
N ILE A 116 5.90 -23.42 -6.55
CA ILE A 116 6.54 -22.35 -5.77
C ILE A 116 7.47 -22.93 -4.71
N GLY A 117 7.16 -24.11 -4.17
CA GLY A 117 7.93 -24.75 -3.10
C GLY A 117 9.29 -25.26 -3.60
N SER A 118 9.27 -26.07 -4.67
CA SER A 118 10.49 -26.58 -5.31
C SER A 118 11.17 -25.56 -6.24
N LYS A 119 10.47 -24.47 -6.61
CA LYS A 119 10.91 -23.46 -7.59
C LYS A 119 11.13 -24.05 -8.98
N LEU A 120 10.37 -25.09 -9.32
CA LEU A 120 10.45 -25.77 -10.60
C LEU A 120 9.18 -25.55 -11.40
N ALA A 121 9.34 -25.43 -12.71
CA ALA A 121 8.23 -25.41 -13.66
C ALA A 121 8.25 -26.71 -14.48
N PHE A 122 7.13 -27.42 -14.52
CA PHE A 122 6.97 -28.67 -15.24
C PHE A 122 6.15 -28.40 -16.49
N GLN A 123 6.62 -28.86 -17.65
CA GLN A 123 5.89 -28.73 -18.89
C GLN A 123 6.02 -29.99 -19.75
N ILE A 124 4.94 -30.34 -20.45
CA ILE A 124 4.87 -31.50 -21.34
C ILE A 124 4.39 -31.10 -22.73
N ARG A 125 5.03 -31.66 -23.76
CA ARG A 125 4.62 -31.49 -25.16
C ARG A 125 4.52 -32.84 -25.87
N PRO A 126 3.37 -33.17 -26.49
CA PRO A 126 3.27 -34.36 -27.32
C PRO A 126 4.07 -34.18 -28.62
N ILE A 127 4.78 -35.23 -29.02
CA ILE A 127 5.43 -35.34 -30.32
C ILE A 127 4.46 -36.07 -31.22
N SER A 128 3.96 -35.38 -32.24
CA SER A 128 3.02 -35.96 -33.20
C SER A 128 3.61 -36.01 -34.60
N HIS A 129 3.25 -37.05 -35.35
CA HIS A 129 3.57 -37.20 -36.76
C HIS A 129 2.31 -37.62 -37.49
N ASN A 130 1.90 -36.89 -38.53
CA ASN A 130 0.63 -37.11 -39.27
C ASN A 130 -0.63 -37.18 -38.37
N GLY A 131 -0.64 -36.45 -37.25
CA GLY A 131 -1.77 -36.42 -36.31
C GLY A 131 -1.77 -37.54 -35.26
N GLU A 132 -0.84 -38.49 -35.34
CA GLU A 132 -0.66 -39.54 -34.33
C GLU A 132 0.45 -39.15 -33.34
N ILE A 133 0.22 -39.38 -32.04
CA ILE A 133 1.21 -39.11 -31.00
C ILE A 133 2.21 -40.26 -30.97
N ILE A 134 3.44 -39.99 -31.40
CA ILE A 134 4.54 -40.97 -31.45
C ILE A 134 5.43 -40.93 -30.20
N GLY A 135 5.33 -39.85 -29.42
CA GLY A 135 6.12 -39.66 -28.22
C GLY A 135 5.74 -38.41 -27.44
N LYS A 136 6.47 -38.11 -26.37
CA LYS A 136 6.29 -36.91 -25.55
C LYS A 136 7.63 -36.38 -25.06
N VAL A 137 7.75 -35.06 -25.00
CA VAL A 137 8.85 -34.33 -24.39
C VAL A 137 8.40 -33.80 -23.04
N TYR A 138 9.16 -34.10 -22.00
CA TYR A 138 8.99 -33.62 -20.63
C TYR A 138 10.15 -32.73 -20.29
N VAL A 139 9.89 -31.51 -19.81
CA VAL A 139 10.93 -30.59 -19.37
C VAL A 139 10.62 -30.03 -18.00
N VAL A 140 11.65 -29.99 -17.17
CA VAL A 140 11.66 -29.31 -15.87
C VAL A 140 12.52 -28.07 -16.01
N PHE A 141 11.95 -26.89 -15.77
CA PHE A 141 12.63 -25.61 -15.80
C PHE A 141 12.97 -25.11 -14.39
N ASP A 142 14.12 -24.47 -14.23
CA ASP A 142 14.45 -23.72 -13.01
C ASP A 142 13.75 -22.36 -13.02
N ALA A 143 12.80 -22.16 -12.11
CA ALA A 143 12.05 -20.93 -11.93
C ALA A 143 12.56 -20.07 -10.76
N SER A 144 13.72 -20.40 -10.17
CA SER A 144 14.26 -19.70 -9.00
C SER A 144 14.58 -18.23 -9.26
N SER A 145 15.11 -17.90 -10.44
CA SER A 145 15.39 -16.52 -10.88
C SER A 145 14.12 -15.67 -10.90
N LEU A 146 13.04 -16.22 -11.43
CA LEU A 146 11.73 -15.57 -11.55
C LEU A 146 11.08 -15.35 -10.18
N LEU A 147 11.11 -16.37 -9.33
CA LEU A 147 10.56 -16.26 -7.97
C LEU A 147 11.36 -15.27 -7.12
N LYS A 148 12.67 -15.14 -7.36
CA LYS A 148 13.50 -14.10 -6.73
C LYS A 148 13.09 -12.71 -7.19
N GLU A 149 12.93 -12.50 -8.49
CA GLU A 149 12.48 -11.21 -9.06
C GLU A 149 11.09 -10.81 -8.50
N ARG A 150 10.14 -11.76 -8.44
CA ARG A 150 8.83 -11.54 -7.79
C ARG A 150 8.97 -11.07 -6.34
N ARG A 151 9.83 -11.71 -5.57
CA ARG A 151 10.08 -11.34 -4.17
C ARG A 151 10.71 -9.96 -4.04
N GLU A 152 11.64 -9.60 -4.91
CA GLU A 152 12.27 -8.27 -4.92
C GLU A 152 11.23 -7.18 -5.24
N VAL A 153 10.38 -7.39 -6.24
CA VAL A 153 9.28 -6.46 -6.56
C VAL A 153 8.31 -6.33 -5.39
N LEU A 154 7.95 -7.43 -4.74
CA LEU A 154 7.07 -7.41 -3.56
C LEU A 154 7.68 -6.61 -2.41
N ILE A 155 8.95 -6.86 -2.09
CA ILE A 155 9.68 -6.13 -1.03
C ILE A 155 9.75 -4.65 -1.37
N ALA A 156 10.08 -4.30 -2.62
CA ALA A 156 10.12 -2.91 -3.07
C ALA A 156 8.75 -2.23 -2.89
N LEU A 157 7.67 -2.87 -3.34
CA LEU A 157 6.31 -2.35 -3.18
C LEU A 157 5.94 -2.14 -1.70
N LEU A 158 6.23 -3.11 -0.83
CA LEU A 158 5.96 -3.00 0.60
C LEU A 158 6.75 -1.86 1.24
N LEU A 159 8.05 -1.74 0.94
CA LEU A 159 8.90 -0.68 1.48
C LEU A 159 8.46 0.70 1.00
N THR A 160 8.19 0.86 -0.29
CA THR A 160 7.71 2.12 -0.86
C THR A 160 6.36 2.51 -0.28
N ASN A 161 5.41 1.57 -0.18
CA ASN A 161 4.09 1.86 0.41
C ASN A 161 4.19 2.18 1.91
N ALA A 162 5.02 1.46 2.66
CA ALA A 162 5.26 1.74 4.07
C ALA A 162 5.87 3.15 4.25
N LEU A 163 6.84 3.52 3.42
CA LEU A 163 7.47 4.84 3.45
C LEU A 163 6.45 5.95 3.15
N VAL A 164 5.70 5.83 2.05
CA VAL A 164 4.68 6.81 1.65
C VAL A 164 3.59 6.93 2.72
N THR A 165 3.12 5.80 3.26
CA THR A 165 2.10 5.79 4.32
C THR A 165 2.61 6.47 5.59
N THR A 166 3.84 6.19 6.00
CA THR A 166 4.46 6.81 7.18
C THR A 166 4.63 8.32 6.99
N LEU A 167 5.06 8.75 5.81
CA LEU A 167 5.24 10.15 5.48
C LEU A 167 3.90 10.89 5.50
N LEU A 168 2.87 10.35 4.84
CA LEU A 168 1.53 10.93 4.83
C LEU A 168 0.89 10.96 6.23
N ALA A 169 1.08 9.90 7.03
CA ALA A 169 0.63 9.86 8.41
C ALA A 169 1.32 10.93 9.26
N GLY A 170 2.63 11.11 9.10
CA GLY A 170 3.42 12.15 9.78
C GLY A 170 2.96 13.56 9.41
N ILE A 171 2.76 13.84 8.12
CA ILE A 171 2.22 15.12 7.64
C ILE A 171 0.81 15.34 8.19
N GLY A 172 -0.07 14.35 8.07
CA GLY A 172 -1.45 14.44 8.55
C GLY A 172 -1.51 14.71 10.06
N PHE A 173 -0.72 13.99 10.86
CA PHE A 173 -0.61 14.22 12.29
C PHE A 173 -0.13 15.64 12.61
N PHE A 174 0.90 16.12 11.90
CA PHE A 174 1.41 17.46 12.09
C PHE A 174 0.39 18.55 11.75
N VAL A 175 -0.32 18.41 10.62
CA VAL A 175 -1.36 19.35 10.18
C VAL A 175 -2.54 19.35 11.16
N VAL A 176 -3.08 18.19 11.53
CA VAL A 176 -4.18 18.08 12.49
C VAL A 176 -3.79 18.71 13.83
N ARG A 177 -2.61 18.36 14.36
CA ARG A 177 -2.11 18.92 15.63
C ARG A 177 -1.94 20.45 15.55
N ARG A 178 -1.53 20.98 14.40
CA ARG A 178 -1.37 22.42 14.16
C ARG A 178 -2.72 23.15 14.05
N MET A 179 -3.75 22.52 13.50
CA MET A 179 -5.08 23.11 13.33
C MET A 179 -5.95 23.01 14.58
N VAL A 180 -5.87 21.90 15.33
CA VAL A 180 -6.72 21.66 16.51
C VAL A 180 -6.22 22.42 17.74
N ARG A 181 -4.90 22.58 17.92
CA ARG A 181 -4.33 23.29 19.09
C ARG A 181 -4.91 24.70 19.31
N PRO A 182 -5.00 25.59 18.30
CA PRO A 182 -5.55 26.93 18.49
C PRO A 182 -7.02 26.92 18.89
N LEU A 183 -7.81 25.94 18.40
CA LEU A 183 -9.21 25.79 18.77
C LEU A 183 -9.36 25.40 20.25
N GLN A 184 -8.51 24.50 20.75
CA GLN A 184 -8.50 24.10 22.16
C GLN A 184 -8.14 25.27 23.10
N ILE A 185 -7.17 26.11 22.70
CA ILE A 185 -6.81 27.32 23.46
C ILE A 185 -8.01 28.28 23.51
N LEU A 186 -8.61 28.56 22.36
CA LEU A 186 -9.78 29.44 22.29
C LEU A 186 -10.96 28.90 23.10
N GLU A 187 -11.23 27.59 23.03
CA GLU A 187 -12.27 26.91 23.83
C GLU A 187 -12.03 27.11 25.33
N SER A 188 -10.79 26.90 25.82
CA SER A 188 -10.48 27.10 27.23
C SER A 188 -10.70 28.54 27.69
N HIS A 189 -10.32 29.53 26.89
CA HIS A 189 -10.50 30.95 27.22
C HIS A 189 -11.97 31.37 27.17
N LEU A 190 -12.76 30.79 26.26
CA LEU A 190 -14.21 30.98 26.21
C LEU A 190 -14.91 30.38 27.45
N GLN A 191 -14.52 29.18 27.88
CA GLN A 191 -15.09 28.56 29.08
C GLN A 191 -14.77 29.36 30.35
N ILE A 192 -13.53 29.84 30.51
CA ILE A 192 -13.13 30.69 31.64
C ILE A 192 -13.91 32.00 31.62
N SER A 193 -14.05 32.63 30.45
CA SER A 193 -14.80 33.88 30.29
C SER A 193 -16.29 33.71 30.58
N ALA A 194 -16.90 32.59 30.19
CA ALA A 194 -18.29 32.26 30.51
C ALA A 194 -18.54 32.08 32.01
N SER A 195 -17.52 31.67 32.77
CA SER A 195 -17.59 31.53 34.24
C SER A 195 -17.32 32.83 35.01
N GLY A 196 -17.23 33.98 34.33
CA GLY A 196 -17.01 35.31 34.94
C GLY A 196 -15.56 35.79 34.94
N GLY A 197 -14.63 35.03 34.36
CA GLY A 197 -13.23 35.40 34.21
C GLY A 197 -12.90 35.94 32.82
N LEU A 198 -13.35 37.15 32.47
CA LEU A 198 -13.01 37.78 31.19
C LEU A 198 -11.52 38.17 31.15
N GLN A 199 -10.69 37.33 30.54
CA GLN A 199 -9.26 37.60 30.33
C GLN A 199 -8.91 37.51 28.84
N PRO A 200 -8.12 38.48 28.31
CA PRO A 200 -7.64 38.40 26.95
C PRO A 200 -6.62 37.28 26.80
N ILE A 201 -6.60 36.64 25.64
CA ILE A 201 -5.59 35.63 25.29
C ILE A 201 -4.24 36.35 25.15
N SER A 202 -3.21 35.83 25.81
CA SER A 202 -1.88 36.46 25.81
C SER A 202 -1.17 36.26 24.47
N ASN A 203 -0.33 37.22 24.07
CA ASN A 203 0.35 37.22 22.76
C ASN A 203 1.32 36.05 22.56
N ASP A 204 1.82 35.45 23.63
CA ASP A 204 2.67 34.24 23.61
C ASP A 204 1.87 32.95 23.31
N GLU A 205 0.55 32.96 23.56
CA GLU A 205 -0.35 31.87 23.22
C GLU A 205 -0.88 31.96 21.77
N PHE A 206 -0.58 33.06 21.06
CA PHE A 206 -1.02 33.21 19.67
C PHE A 206 -0.38 32.14 18.78
N PRO A 207 -1.17 31.55 17.86
CA PRO A 207 -0.64 30.55 16.94
C PRO A 207 0.46 31.16 16.06
N LYS A 208 1.65 30.56 16.11
CA LYS A 208 2.83 30.99 15.33
C LYS A 208 2.59 30.97 13.81
N ALA A 209 1.56 30.27 13.33
CA ALA A 209 1.19 30.21 11.93
C ALA A 209 -0.32 30.00 11.73
N GLY A 210 -0.81 30.38 10.54
CA GLY A 210 -2.23 30.45 10.22
C GLY A 210 -2.77 31.85 10.47
N GLN A 211 -3.09 32.57 9.39
CA GLN A 211 -3.63 33.93 9.48
C GLN A 211 -5.05 33.92 10.05
N GLU A 212 -5.90 32.97 9.65
CA GLU A 212 -7.27 32.83 10.14
C GLU A 212 -7.34 32.65 11.66
N ALA A 213 -6.53 31.73 12.23
CA ALA A 213 -6.51 31.50 13.68
C ALA A 213 -6.09 32.76 14.44
N ARG A 214 -5.10 33.51 13.92
CA ARG A 214 -4.70 34.81 14.50
C ARG A 214 -5.79 35.87 14.40
N ARG A 215 -6.54 35.93 13.29
CA ARG A 215 -7.68 36.85 13.13
C ARG A 215 -8.78 36.56 14.14
N ILE A 216 -9.08 35.29 14.38
CA ILE A 216 -10.09 34.87 15.37
C ILE A 216 -9.64 35.25 16.78
N PHE A 217 -8.39 34.98 17.16
CA PHE A 217 -7.84 35.36 18.47
C PHE A 217 -7.87 36.89 18.68
N ALA A 218 -7.50 37.66 17.66
CA ALA A 218 -7.57 39.12 17.70
C ALA A 218 -9.02 39.65 17.75
N ALA A 219 -9.98 38.96 17.14
CA ALA A 219 -11.40 39.30 17.26
C ALA A 219 -11.93 39.01 18.67
N PHE A 220 -11.56 37.87 19.25
CA PHE A 220 -11.89 37.51 20.63
C PHE A 220 -11.34 38.54 21.63
N ASN A 221 -10.05 38.89 21.53
CA ASN A 221 -9.45 39.90 22.42
C ASN A 221 -10.15 41.26 22.31
N ARG A 222 -10.55 41.68 21.10
CA ARG A 222 -11.35 42.92 20.92
C ARG A 222 -12.71 42.86 21.60
N LEU A 223 -13.38 41.71 21.55
CA LEU A 223 -14.64 41.50 22.26
C LEU A 223 -14.46 41.60 23.77
N VAL A 224 -13.43 40.93 24.31
CA VAL A 224 -13.11 40.98 25.76
C VAL A 224 -12.80 42.41 26.21
N SER A 225 -12.02 43.18 25.42
CA SER A 225 -11.74 44.58 25.72
C SER A 225 -13.01 45.43 25.70
N ALA A 226 -13.88 45.28 24.69
CA ALA A 226 -15.12 46.04 24.60
C ALA A 226 -16.07 45.75 25.78
N GLU A 227 -16.15 44.50 26.24
CA GLU A 227 -16.97 44.14 27.41
C GLU A 227 -16.42 44.76 28.70
N LYS A 228 -15.09 44.75 28.90
CA LYS A 228 -14.45 45.41 30.05
C LYS A 228 -14.66 46.92 30.06
N ASP A 229 -14.54 47.57 28.90
CA ASP A 229 -14.78 49.00 28.77
C ASP A 229 -16.24 49.34 29.11
N LYS A 230 -17.18 48.49 28.69
CA LYS A 230 -18.60 48.61 29.02
C LYS A 230 -18.86 48.46 30.51
N GLU A 231 -18.30 47.43 31.16
CA GLU A 231 -18.41 47.27 32.62
C GLU A 231 -17.85 48.49 33.36
N ALA A 232 -16.69 48.99 32.96
CA ALA A 232 -16.09 50.18 33.58
C ALA A 232 -16.95 51.44 33.41
N LEU A 233 -17.62 51.60 32.26
CA LEU A 233 -18.56 52.71 32.02
C LEU A 233 -19.81 52.60 32.90
N VAL A 234 -20.41 51.42 32.98
CA VAL A 234 -21.58 51.16 33.85
C VAL A 234 -21.24 51.45 35.30
N ASP A 235 -20.06 51.04 35.74
CA ASP A 235 -19.60 51.23 37.12
C ASP A 235 -19.38 52.72 37.47
N ARG A 236 -18.89 53.52 36.49
CA ARG A 236 -18.77 54.98 36.62
C ARG A 236 -20.13 55.66 36.67
N LEU A 237 -21.05 55.32 35.76
CA LEU A 237 -22.41 55.89 35.74
C LEU A 237 -23.15 55.61 37.05
N THR A 238 -23.02 54.40 37.59
CA THR A 238 -23.64 54.03 38.87
C THR A 238 -23.07 54.87 40.02
N LYS A 239 -21.76 55.17 40.01
CA LYS A 239 -21.13 56.05 41.01
C LYS A 239 -21.62 57.49 40.87
N GLU A 240 -21.75 57.99 39.64
CA GLU A 240 -22.25 59.34 39.37
C GLU A 240 -23.73 59.50 39.79
N GLU A 241 -24.60 58.54 39.46
CA GLU A 241 -26.01 58.56 39.90
C GLU A 241 -26.16 58.54 41.42
N ARG A 242 -25.31 57.77 42.11
CA ARG A 242 -25.29 57.75 43.59
C ARG A 242 -24.88 59.09 44.17
N LEU A 243 -23.85 59.72 43.61
CA LEU A 243 -23.39 61.05 44.04
C LEU A 243 -24.44 62.13 43.76
N ALA A 244 -25.08 62.09 42.59
CA ALA A 244 -26.15 63.01 42.23
C ALA A 244 -27.38 62.83 43.13
N SER A 245 -27.76 61.59 43.44
CA SER A 245 -28.85 61.28 44.38
C SER A 245 -28.53 61.75 45.80
N LEU A 246 -27.31 61.52 46.29
CA LEU A 246 -26.87 62.06 47.58
C LEU A 246 -26.89 63.60 47.57
N GLY A 247 -26.43 64.23 46.49
CA GLY A 247 -26.46 65.68 46.32
C GLY A 247 -27.87 66.25 46.34
N ARG A 248 -28.84 65.55 45.74
CA ARG A 248 -30.27 65.92 45.79
C ARG A 248 -30.83 65.82 47.19
N VAL A 249 -30.51 64.76 47.93
CA VAL A 249 -30.96 64.58 49.32
C VAL A 249 -30.30 65.61 50.24
N ALA A 250 -29.00 65.85 50.08
CA ALA A 250 -28.27 66.86 50.85
C ALA A 250 -28.76 68.28 50.55
N SER A 251 -29.08 68.58 49.28
CA SER A 251 -29.69 69.87 48.91
C SER A 251 -31.11 70.03 49.45
N GLY A 252 -31.89 68.95 49.53
CA GLY A 252 -33.19 68.95 50.22
C GLY A 252 -33.07 69.24 51.71
N MET A 253 -32.14 68.57 52.41
CA MET A 253 -31.85 68.86 53.82
C MET A 253 -31.30 70.28 54.04
N ALA A 254 -30.44 70.78 53.15
CA ALA A 254 -29.92 72.15 53.24
C ALA A 254 -31.02 73.20 53.02
N HIS A 255 -32.02 72.89 52.19
CA HIS A 255 -33.19 73.75 51.98
C HIS A 255 -34.12 73.77 53.20
N GLU A 256 -34.25 72.65 53.93
CA GLU A 256 -35.00 72.59 55.20
C GLU A 256 -34.27 73.27 56.37
N ILE A 257 -32.94 73.16 56.43
CA ILE A 257 -32.13 73.79 57.50
C ILE A 257 -32.04 75.31 57.31
N ASN A 258 -32.00 75.81 56.08
CA ASN A 258 -31.89 77.24 55.79
C ASN A 258 -33.24 77.99 55.79
N ASN A 259 -34.36 77.32 56.14
CA ASN A 259 -35.68 77.94 56.17
C ASN A 259 -36.41 77.70 57.51
N PRO A 260 -35.97 78.31 58.62
CA PRO A 260 -36.59 78.08 59.93
C PRO A 260 -37.85 78.93 60.20
N LEU A 261 -38.54 79.50 59.20
CA LEU A 261 -39.64 80.47 59.42
C LEU A 261 -40.92 80.26 58.57
N GLY A 262 -41.31 79.01 58.34
CA GLY A 262 -42.52 78.67 57.60
C GLY A 262 -43.49 77.76 58.35
N GLY A 263 -43.76 78.07 59.63
CA GLY A 263 -44.71 77.35 60.49
C GLY A 263 -44.54 77.72 61.95
#